data_AF-A0A974SB55-F1
#
_entry.id   AF-A0A974SB55-F1
#
_cell.length_a   1.000
_cell.length_b   1.000
_cell.length_c   1.000
_cell.angle_alpha   90.00
_cell.angle_beta   90.00
_cell.angle_gamma   90.00
#
_symmetry.space_group_name_H-M   'P 1'
#
loop_
_entity.id
_entity.type
_entity.pdbx_description
1 polymer ?
#
loop_
_entity_poly.entity_id
_entity_poly.type
_entity_poly.pdbx_seq_one_letter_code
_entity_poly.pdbx_strand_id
1 'polypeptide(L)'
;MRQRSGRRPGDLADPPGGLWRRRALVPLTSFIVYGEPPGWRKGQPKRRWEATWTPANPADKVRYFAAIWDKAETADGPLESFAIVTGPAGADLADLQDSQPAVLTLAQGLDWLKLEGPGKAGLVTETPPGPMS
;
A
#
# COMPACT_ATOMS: atom_id res chain seq x y z
N MET A 1 10.62 -29.81 -32.81
CA MET A 1 9.43 -29.75 -31.94
C MET A 1 9.90 -29.76 -30.48
N ARG A 2 10.00 -28.60 -29.81
CA ARG A 2 10.50 -28.49 -28.42
C ARG A 2 9.29 -28.48 -27.48
N GLN A 3 9.22 -29.45 -26.56
CA GLN A 3 8.27 -29.40 -25.44
C GLN A 3 8.66 -28.25 -24.51
N ARG A 4 7.74 -27.30 -24.29
CA ARG A 4 7.84 -26.28 -23.24
C ARG A 4 7.41 -26.92 -21.93
N SER A 5 8.37 -27.14 -21.02
CA SER A 5 8.10 -27.45 -19.62
C SER A 5 7.36 -26.27 -18.98
N GLY A 6 6.08 -26.46 -18.66
CA GLY A 6 5.26 -25.49 -17.96
C GLY A 6 5.63 -25.44 -16.48
N ARG A 7 6.08 -24.28 -15.99
CA ARG A 7 6.13 -24.00 -14.55
C ARG A 7 4.71 -24.01 -13.99
N ARG A 8 4.49 -24.74 -12.91
CA ARG A 8 3.26 -24.67 -12.13
C ARG A 8 3.22 -23.35 -11.32
N PRO A 9 2.05 -22.72 -11.14
CA PRO A 9 1.88 -21.64 -10.18
C PRO A 9 2.02 -22.25 -8.78
N GLY A 10 3.13 -21.98 -8.09
CA GLY A 10 3.40 -22.51 -6.74
C GLY A 10 4.87 -22.57 -6.35
N ASP A 11 5.80 -22.63 -7.30
CA ASP A 11 7.25 -22.83 -7.02
C ASP A 11 8.07 -21.52 -6.94
N LEU A 12 7.50 -20.45 -6.39
CA LEU A 12 8.33 -19.35 -5.88
C LEU A 12 8.62 -19.66 -4.41
N ALA A 13 9.62 -20.49 -4.17
CA ALA A 13 10.25 -20.55 -2.87
C ALA A 13 10.73 -19.12 -2.52
N ASP A 14 10.18 -18.53 -1.45
CA ASP A 14 10.65 -17.24 -0.94
C ASP A 14 12.15 -17.41 -0.62
N PRO A 15 13.06 -16.59 -1.20
CA PRO A 15 14.47 -16.67 -0.84
C PRO A 15 14.62 -16.41 0.67
N PRO A 16 15.58 -17.06 1.34
CA PRO A 16 15.85 -16.79 2.75
C PRO A 16 16.15 -15.29 2.91
N GLY A 17 15.29 -14.58 3.67
CA GLY A 17 15.37 -13.13 3.86
C GLY A 17 14.42 -12.27 3.01
N GLY A 18 13.40 -12.85 2.37
CA GLY A 18 12.45 -12.11 1.52
C GLY A 18 11.85 -10.86 2.19
N LEU A 19 11.70 -9.78 1.39
CA LEU A 19 11.14 -8.47 1.75
C LEU A 19 9.86 -8.56 2.61
N TRP A 20 9.08 -9.61 2.42
CA TRP A 20 7.82 -9.88 3.13
C TRP A 20 7.96 -10.14 4.63
N ARG A 21 9.17 -10.37 5.15
CA ARG A 21 9.46 -10.49 6.60
C ARG A 21 9.75 -9.13 7.26
N ARG A 22 9.97 -8.07 6.47
CA ARG A 22 10.29 -6.73 6.97
C ARG A 22 9.10 -5.81 6.79
N ARG A 23 8.03 -6.09 7.53
CA ARG A 23 6.79 -5.31 7.49
C ARG A 23 6.85 -4.15 8.48
N ALA A 24 6.24 -3.03 8.10
CA ALA A 24 6.11 -1.84 8.90
C ALA A 24 4.71 -1.24 8.75
N LEU A 25 4.39 -0.32 9.67
CA LEU A 25 3.22 0.55 9.61
C LEU A 25 3.69 1.99 9.52
N VAL A 26 3.12 2.75 8.58
CA VAL A 26 3.36 4.19 8.46
C VAL A 26 2.12 4.93 8.96
N PRO A 27 2.17 5.59 10.13
CA PRO A 27 1.01 6.30 10.67
C PRO A 27 0.66 7.51 9.81
N LEU A 28 -0.63 7.77 9.63
CA LEU A 28 -1.14 8.93 8.90
C LEU A 28 -2.45 9.45 9.50
N THR A 29 -2.74 10.71 9.20
CA THR A 29 -4.03 11.39 9.48
C THR A 29 -4.76 11.80 8.20
N SER A 30 -4.03 11.93 7.09
CA SER A 30 -4.55 12.19 5.74
C SER A 30 -3.47 11.84 4.71
N PHE A 31 -3.83 11.80 3.43
CA PHE A 31 -2.86 11.77 2.33
C PHE A 31 -3.36 12.55 1.12
N ILE A 32 -2.43 12.91 0.23
CA ILE A 32 -2.71 13.76 -0.93
C ILE A 32 -2.79 12.90 -2.19
N VAL A 33 -3.80 13.16 -3.02
CA VAL A 33 -3.89 12.61 -4.38
C VAL A 33 -4.11 13.75 -5.39
N TYR A 34 -3.64 13.55 -6.62
CA TYR A 34 -3.73 14.56 -7.68
C TYR A 34 -4.58 14.04 -8.84
N GLY A 35 -5.73 14.67 -9.06
CA GLY A 35 -6.66 14.31 -10.12
C GLY A 35 -6.63 15.28 -11.30
N GLU A 36 -7.05 14.79 -12.47
CA GLU A 36 -7.26 15.61 -13.66
C GLU A 36 -8.68 16.21 -13.60
N PRO A 37 -8.84 17.52 -13.34
CA PRO A 37 -10.18 18.12 -13.33
C PRO A 37 -10.81 18.09 -14.72
N PRO A 38 -12.15 18.27 -14.83
CA PRO A 38 -12.81 18.33 -16.14
C PRO A 38 -12.15 19.35 -17.07
N GLY A 39 -11.81 18.91 -18.29
CA GLY A 39 -11.15 19.74 -19.30
C GLY A 39 -9.62 19.90 -19.16
N TRP A 40 -8.99 19.18 -18.23
CA TRP A 40 -7.54 19.22 -18.03
C TRP A 40 -6.75 18.80 -19.28
N ARG A 41 -5.59 19.44 -19.48
CA ARG A 41 -4.64 19.11 -20.55
C ARG A 41 -3.23 18.96 -19.98
N LYS A 42 -2.43 18.09 -20.59
CA LYS A 42 -1.02 17.89 -20.23
C LYS A 42 -0.27 19.23 -20.19
N GLY A 43 0.41 19.49 -19.06
CA GLY A 43 1.10 20.75 -18.78
C GLY A 43 0.33 21.71 -17.88
N GLN A 44 -0.95 21.47 -17.62
CA GLN A 44 -1.73 22.20 -16.62
C GLN A 44 -1.57 21.56 -15.22
N PRO A 45 -1.71 22.32 -14.13
CA PRO A 45 -1.68 21.75 -12.79
C PRO A 45 -2.86 20.79 -12.57
N LYS A 46 -2.58 19.65 -11.93
CA LYS A 46 -3.60 18.72 -11.45
C LYS A 46 -4.30 19.32 -10.22
N ARG A 47 -5.56 18.96 -10.00
CA ARG A 47 -6.27 19.32 -8.76
C ARG A 47 -5.72 18.46 -7.62
N ARG A 48 -5.29 19.12 -6.54
CA ARG A 48 -4.93 18.47 -5.27
C ARG A 48 -6.20 18.12 -4.50
N TRP A 49 -6.30 16.88 -4.07
CA TRP A 49 -7.29 16.39 -3.13
C TRP A 49 -6.58 15.88 -1.88
N GLU A 50 -7.26 16.01 -0.74
CA GLU A 50 -6.79 15.46 0.52
C GLU A 50 -7.77 14.38 0.98
N ALA A 51 -7.32 13.14 0.93
CA ALA A 51 -8.08 12.01 1.42
C ALA A 51 -7.99 11.98 2.96
N THR A 52 -9.13 12.20 3.59
CA THR A 52 -9.35 12.13 5.04
C THR A 52 -10.50 11.18 5.32
N TRP A 53 -10.69 10.73 6.55
CA TRP A 53 -11.82 9.88 6.95
C TRP A 53 -12.50 10.45 8.19
N THR A 54 -13.77 10.09 8.39
CA THR A 54 -14.48 10.36 9.65
C THR A 54 -14.08 9.31 10.70
N PRO A 55 -13.42 9.70 11.81
CA PRO A 55 -13.00 8.75 12.84
C PRO A 55 -14.20 8.13 13.57
N ALA A 56 -14.26 6.81 13.65
CA ALA A 56 -15.32 6.12 14.40
C ALA A 56 -15.14 6.23 15.93
N ASN A 57 -13.91 6.43 16.40
CA ASN A 57 -13.54 6.61 17.82
C ASN A 57 -12.19 7.36 17.93
N PRO A 58 -11.72 7.73 19.14
CA PRO A 58 -10.46 8.47 19.29
C PRO A 58 -9.22 7.76 18.76
N ALA A 59 -9.14 6.43 18.84
CA ALA A 59 -8.04 5.66 18.29
C ALA A 59 -8.04 5.62 16.76
N ASP A 60 -9.18 5.91 16.14
CA ASP A 60 -9.38 5.92 14.69
C ASP A 60 -8.97 7.24 14.02
N LYS A 61 -8.48 8.22 14.80
CA LYS A 61 -7.93 9.48 14.27
C LYS A 61 -6.63 9.27 13.49
N VAL A 62 -5.95 8.16 13.75
CA VAL A 62 -4.74 7.74 13.05
C VAL A 62 -5.03 6.42 12.34
N ARG A 63 -4.70 6.36 11.05
CA ARG A 63 -4.67 5.13 10.26
C ARG A 63 -3.23 4.79 9.93
N TYR A 64 -3.03 3.66 9.28
CA TYR A 64 -1.71 3.19 8.92
C TYR A 64 -1.65 2.77 7.47
N PHE A 65 -0.60 3.16 6.75
CA PHE A 65 -0.27 2.46 5.52
C PHE A 65 0.46 1.17 5.84
N ALA A 66 0.12 0.10 5.12
CA ALA A 66 0.96 -1.07 5.03
C ALA A 66 2.29 -0.70 4.33
N ALA A 67 3.42 -1.07 4.93
CA ALA A 67 4.73 -0.84 4.33
C ALA A 67 5.66 -2.04 4.48
N ILE A 68 6.68 -2.08 3.64
CA ILE A 68 7.86 -2.94 3.77
C ILE A 68 9.09 -2.06 3.98
N TRP A 69 10.09 -2.56 4.70
CA TRP A 69 11.33 -1.83 4.96
C TRP A 69 12.57 -2.67 4.67
N ASP A 70 13.70 -2.02 4.42
CA ASP A 70 14.99 -2.69 4.29
C ASP A 70 16.16 -1.77 4.68
N LYS A 71 17.34 -2.37 4.82
CA LYS A 71 18.62 -1.73 5.05
C LYS A 71 19.51 -1.92 3.83
N ALA A 72 20.19 -0.87 3.42
CA ALA A 72 21.20 -0.91 2.39
C ALA A 72 22.47 -0.19 2.85
N GLU A 73 23.63 -0.74 2.50
CA GLU A 73 24.88 0.00 2.59
C GLU A 73 25.00 0.85 1.32
N THR A 74 25.18 2.16 1.49
CA THR A 74 25.33 3.11 0.40
C THR A 74 26.71 3.78 0.46
N ALA A 75 27.09 4.52 -0.58
CA ALA A 75 28.33 5.29 -0.57
C ALA A 75 28.37 6.36 0.55
N ASP A 76 27.18 6.79 1.02
CA ASP A 76 27.00 7.78 2.08
C ASP A 76 26.81 7.15 3.47
N GLY A 77 26.92 5.81 3.57
CA GLY A 77 26.73 5.02 4.79
C GLY A 77 25.46 4.16 4.79
N PRO A 78 25.14 3.52 5.94
CA PRO A 78 23.97 2.67 6.06
C PRO A 78 22.68 3.47 5.99
N LEU A 79 21.74 3.00 5.17
CA LEU A 79 20.42 3.61 4.95
C LEU A 79 19.32 2.61 5.32
N GLU A 80 18.42 3.02 6.22
CA GLU A 80 17.13 2.36 6.41
C GLU A 80 16.08 3.06 5.56
N SER A 81 15.30 2.29 4.80
CA SER A 81 14.25 2.84 3.93
C SER A 81 13.00 1.97 3.96
N PHE A 82 11.88 2.54 3.53
CA PHE A 82 10.61 1.81 3.42
C PHE A 82 9.86 2.19 2.15
N ALA A 83 8.98 1.29 1.73
CA ALA A 83 8.04 1.49 0.64
C ALA A 83 6.62 1.19 1.11
N ILE A 84 5.68 2.05 0.74
CA ILE A 84 4.25 1.85 1.01
C ILE A 84 3.71 0.83 0.00
N VAL A 85 2.94 -0.13 0.51
CA VAL A 85 2.24 -1.11 -0.32
C VAL A 85 1.00 -0.47 -0.93
N THR A 86 0.90 -0.56 -2.25
CA THR A 86 -0.26 -0.08 -3.02
C THR A 86 -1.00 -1.25 -3.66
N GLY A 87 -2.29 -1.03 -3.91
CA GLY A 87 -3.16 -1.93 -4.66
C GLY A 87 -4.05 -1.14 -5.61
N PRO A 88 -4.99 -1.79 -6.32
CA PRO A 88 -5.99 -1.11 -7.12
C PRO A 88 -6.74 -0.05 -6.31
N ALA A 89 -7.06 1.08 -6.94
CA ALA A 89 -7.84 2.11 -6.28
C ALA A 89 -9.24 1.59 -5.90
N GLY A 90 -9.70 1.98 -4.72
CA GLY A 90 -11.07 1.71 -4.27
C GLY A 90 -12.06 2.61 -5.01
N ALA A 91 -13.36 2.31 -4.89
CA ALA A 91 -14.41 3.01 -5.63
C ALA A 91 -14.32 4.55 -5.52
N ASP A 92 -13.94 5.07 -4.35
CA ASP A 92 -13.88 6.52 -4.12
C ASP A 92 -12.70 7.19 -4.84
N LEU A 93 -11.61 6.47 -5.11
CA LEU A 93 -10.42 7.02 -5.78
C LEU A 93 -10.24 6.50 -7.21
N ALA A 94 -11.04 5.54 -7.67
CA ALA A 94 -10.89 4.91 -8.98
C ALA A 94 -11.01 5.91 -10.14
N ASP A 95 -11.80 6.97 -9.99
CA ASP A 95 -11.91 8.05 -10.99
C ASP A 95 -10.69 8.99 -11.00
N LEU A 96 -9.86 8.95 -9.96
CA LEU A 96 -8.72 9.84 -9.77
C LEU A 96 -7.37 9.15 -9.97
N GLN A 97 -7.27 7.86 -9.66
CA GLN A 97 -6.02 7.08 -9.64
C GLN A 97 -6.27 5.62 -10.03
N ASP A 98 -5.29 5.01 -10.70
CA ASP A 98 -5.30 3.56 -10.98
C ASP A 98 -4.98 2.72 -9.74
N SER A 99 -4.24 3.30 -8.78
CA SER A 99 -3.79 2.62 -7.57
C SER A 99 -3.86 3.51 -6.35
N GLN A 100 -4.00 2.90 -5.18
CA GLN A 100 -4.00 3.60 -3.91
C GLN A 100 -3.22 2.83 -2.84
N PRO A 101 -2.70 3.51 -1.81
CA PRO A 101 -2.12 2.83 -0.66
C PRO A 101 -3.19 2.09 0.16
N ALA A 102 -2.82 0.96 0.75
CA ALA A 102 -3.69 0.25 1.68
C ALA A 102 -3.79 1.01 3.02
N VAL A 103 -4.93 1.64 3.29
CA VAL A 103 -5.21 2.37 4.54
C VAL A 103 -5.82 1.41 5.54
N LEU A 104 -5.11 1.15 6.64
CA LEU A 104 -5.46 0.17 7.66
C LEU A 104 -5.95 0.84 8.94
N THR A 105 -6.96 0.24 9.57
CA THR A 105 -7.23 0.42 11.01
C THR A 105 -6.02 -0.05 11.84
N LEU A 106 -5.96 0.32 13.12
CA LEU A 106 -4.95 -0.23 14.04
C LEU A 106 -5.00 -1.76 14.10
N ALA A 107 -6.20 -2.35 14.19
CA ALA A 107 -6.36 -3.80 14.27
C ALA A 107 -5.80 -4.50 13.02
N GLN A 108 -6.16 -4.02 11.82
CA GLN A 108 -5.61 -4.53 10.56
C GLN A 108 -4.11 -4.29 10.46
N GLY A 109 -3.60 -3.17 10.98
CA GLY A 109 -2.16 -2.89 11.02
C GLY A 109 -1.40 -3.87 11.91
N LEU A 110 -1.94 -4.20 13.09
CA LEU A 110 -1.34 -5.21 13.96
C LEU A 110 -1.38 -6.60 13.32
N ASP A 111 -2.45 -6.93 12.60
CA ASP A 111 -2.54 -8.15 11.81
C ASP A 111 -1.51 -8.18 10.67
N TRP A 112 -1.28 -7.04 10.00
CA TRP A 112 -0.25 -6.89 8.98
C TRP A 112 1.15 -7.24 9.51
N LEU A 113 1.48 -6.83 10.73
CA LEU A 113 2.79 -7.09 11.35
C LEU A 113 3.03 -8.56 11.74
N LYS A 114 1.98 -9.40 11.77
CA LYS A 114 2.14 -10.82 12.10
C LYS A 114 2.91 -11.55 10.98
N LEU A 115 4.02 -12.18 11.35
CA LEU A 115 4.89 -12.92 10.43
C LEU A 115 4.29 -14.27 9.97
N GLU A 116 3.37 -14.84 10.76
CA GLU A 116 2.71 -16.13 10.51
C GLU A 116 1.20 -15.94 10.26
N GLY A 117 0.60 -16.79 9.43
CA GLY A 117 -0.84 -16.81 9.14
C GLY A 117 -1.28 -16.10 7.83
N PRO A 118 -2.58 -16.05 7.52
CA PRO A 118 -3.12 -15.58 6.24
C PRO A 118 -2.98 -14.06 6.01
N GLY A 119 -2.38 -13.31 6.94
CA GLY A 119 -2.20 -11.86 6.89
C GLY A 119 -1.46 -11.33 5.63
N LYS A 120 -0.93 -12.22 4.79
CA LYS A 120 -0.30 -11.92 3.49
C LYS A 120 -1.32 -11.72 2.35
N ALA A 121 -2.52 -12.33 2.41
CA ALA A 121 -3.42 -12.42 1.25
C ALA A 121 -4.66 -11.50 1.32
N GLY A 122 -5.28 -11.35 2.49
CA GLY A 122 -6.54 -10.60 2.62
C GLY A 122 -6.37 -9.07 2.60
N LEU A 123 -5.25 -8.55 3.09
CA LEU A 123 -5.04 -7.10 3.28
C LEU A 123 -4.57 -6.35 2.02
N VAL A 124 -4.18 -7.08 0.97
CA VAL A 124 -3.72 -6.52 -0.31
C VAL A 124 -4.82 -6.63 -1.38
N THR A 125 -5.86 -7.42 -1.13
CA THR A 125 -6.92 -7.74 -2.11
C THR A 125 -8.25 -7.09 -1.77
N GLU A 126 -8.57 -6.91 -0.49
CA GLU A 126 -9.78 -6.20 -0.08
C GLU A 126 -9.42 -4.75 0.25
N THR A 127 -9.65 -3.86 -0.71
CA THR A 127 -9.60 -2.42 -0.48
C THR A 127 -10.78 -2.04 0.44
N PRO A 128 -10.54 -1.54 1.65
CA PRO A 128 -11.63 -0.99 2.46
C PRO A 128 -12.32 0.16 1.71
N PRO A 129 -13.60 0.46 1.98
CA PRO A 129 -14.23 1.68 1.47
C PRO A 129 -13.28 2.86 1.71
N GLY A 130 -13.08 3.68 0.69
CA GLY A 130 -12.09 4.72 0.69
C GLY A 130 -12.42 5.80 1.74
N PRO A 131 -11.44 6.66 2.07
CA PRO A 131 -11.62 7.62 3.15
C PRO A 131 -12.67 8.68 2.86
N MET A 132 -12.94 8.99 1.58
CA MET A 132 -13.51 10.30 1.19
C MET A 132 -14.88 10.58 1.83
N SER A 133 -14.87 11.54 2.75
CA SER A 133 -16.02 12.34 3.20
C SER A 133 -15.89 13.74 2.64
#